data_AF-A0A0F9CRQ7-F1
#
_entry.id   AF-A0A0F9CRQ7-F1
#
_cell.length_a   1.000
_cell.length_b   1.000
_cell.length_c   1.000
_cell.angle_alpha   90.00
_cell.angle_beta   90.00
_cell.angle_gamma   90.00
#
_symmetry.space_group_name_H-M   'P 1'
#
loop_
_entity.id
_entity.type
_entity.pdbx_description
1 polymer ?
#
loop_
_entity_poly.entity_id
_entity_poly.type
_entity_poly.pdbx_seq_one_letter_code
_entity_poly.pdbx_strand_id
1 'polypeptide(L)'
;MTNKLEVAEGTQDQTSDEELAYKITTTNWVSSPTSPTVVVYDHHSNADVTANVGALTASAAADVITLSVLKDLTKGHWYRVEVKWTVGSSIWECYFIVKCDL
;
A
#
# COMPACT_ATOMS: atom_id res chain seq x y z
N MET A 1 14.81 14.59 -5.07
CA MET A 1 14.24 14.74 -3.72
C MET A 1 13.54 13.44 -3.41
N THR A 2 13.97 12.69 -2.39
CA THR A 2 13.25 11.49 -1.94
C THR A 2 11.92 11.94 -1.34
N ASN A 3 10.81 11.42 -1.85
CA ASN A 3 9.50 11.74 -1.29
C ASN A 3 9.42 11.15 0.13
N LYS A 4 9.16 12.00 1.14
CA LYS A 4 9.25 11.60 2.55
C LYS A 4 8.18 10.58 2.99
N LEU A 5 7.15 10.39 2.17
CA LEU A 5 6.04 9.48 2.44
C LEU A 5 6.18 8.13 1.73
N GLU A 6 7.18 7.97 0.85
CA GLU A 6 7.42 6.69 0.21
C GLU A 6 8.10 5.72 1.19
N VAL A 7 7.65 4.47 1.20
CA VAL A 7 8.33 3.43 1.99
C VAL A 7 9.78 3.27 1.53
N ALA A 8 10.66 2.88 2.45
CA ALA A 8 12.09 2.82 2.19
C ALA A 8 12.46 1.69 1.19
N GLU A 9 11.62 0.67 1.11
CA GLU A 9 11.74 -0.49 0.23
C GLU A 9 11.60 -0.12 -1.26
N GLY A 10 10.99 1.03 -1.57
CA GLY A 10 10.79 1.52 -2.94
C GLY A 10 9.73 0.74 -3.74
N THR A 11 9.83 0.79 -5.06
CA THR A 11 8.91 0.12 -5.99
C THR A 11 8.99 -1.41 -5.85
N GLN A 12 7.83 -2.03 -5.76
CA GLN A 12 7.64 -3.48 -5.77
C GLN A 12 7.19 -3.92 -7.17
N ASP A 13 7.50 -5.15 -7.54
CA ASP A 13 7.04 -5.77 -8.78
C ASP A 13 6.06 -6.91 -8.48
N GLN A 14 5.03 -7.04 -9.31
CA GLN A 14 4.04 -8.11 -9.25
C GLN A 14 3.51 -8.38 -10.65
N THR A 15 3.31 -9.63 -11.04
CA THR A 15 2.67 -9.97 -12.34
C THR A 15 1.15 -9.83 -12.29
N SER A 16 0.48 -9.81 -13.44
CA SER A 16 -1.00 -9.71 -13.47
C SER A 16 -1.70 -10.89 -12.82
N ASP A 17 -1.05 -12.06 -12.81
CA ASP A 17 -1.60 -13.32 -12.30
C ASP A 17 -1.21 -13.59 -10.83
N GLU A 18 -0.28 -12.81 -10.27
CA GLU A 18 0.14 -12.95 -8.90
C GLU A 18 -0.88 -12.33 -7.94
N GLU A 19 -1.03 -12.99 -6.78
CA GLU A 19 -1.89 -12.57 -5.69
C GLU A 19 -1.02 -12.43 -4.44
N LEU A 20 -0.55 -11.21 -4.15
CA LEU A 20 0.43 -10.95 -3.09
C LEU A 20 -0.14 -10.11 -1.96
N ALA A 21 0.13 -10.53 -0.72
CA ALA A 21 -0.12 -9.71 0.47
C ALA A 21 1.13 -8.91 0.82
N TYR A 22 0.95 -7.61 1.07
CA TYR A 22 2.04 -6.70 1.42
C TYR A 22 2.05 -6.37 2.91
N LYS A 23 3.23 -6.06 3.43
CA LYS A 23 3.43 -5.65 4.82
C LYS A 23 4.27 -4.38 4.88
N ILE A 24 3.89 -3.49 5.79
CA ILE A 24 4.62 -2.25 6.07
C ILE A 24 5.00 -2.25 7.54
N THR A 25 6.29 -2.07 7.82
CA THR A 25 6.78 -1.88 9.19
C THR A 25 6.75 -0.40 9.53
N THR A 26 6.00 0.00 10.54
CA THR A 26 5.82 1.41 10.89
C THR A 26 6.92 1.96 11.81
N THR A 27 7.77 1.10 12.39
CA THR A 27 8.76 1.44 13.45
C THR A 27 9.67 2.62 13.11
N ASN A 28 9.98 2.84 11.83
CA ASN A 28 10.82 3.97 11.39
C ASN A 28 10.13 5.34 11.50
N TRP A 29 8.80 5.35 11.64
CA TRP A 29 7.99 6.56 11.78
C TRP A 29 7.33 6.63 13.15
N VAL A 30 6.65 5.56 13.54
CA VAL A 30 5.85 5.49 14.77
C VAL A 30 5.52 4.03 15.15
N SER A 31 5.30 3.77 16.44
CA SER A 31 4.90 2.45 16.95
C SER A 31 3.41 2.37 17.30
N SER A 32 2.89 1.16 17.44
CA SER A 32 1.49 0.86 17.80
C SER A 32 0.44 1.48 16.87
N PRO A 33 0.53 1.29 15.54
CA PRO A 33 -0.49 1.71 14.59
C PRO A 33 -1.87 1.10 14.91
N THR A 34 -2.92 1.89 14.72
CA THR A 34 -4.32 1.47 14.87
C THR A 34 -5.15 1.95 13.70
N SER A 35 -6.28 1.28 13.46
CA SER A 35 -7.26 1.65 12.42
C SER A 35 -6.65 1.90 11.03
N PRO A 36 -5.81 0.98 10.51
CA PRO A 36 -5.22 1.19 9.20
C PRO A 36 -6.29 1.12 8.10
N THR A 37 -6.13 1.97 7.10
CA THR A 37 -6.94 1.99 5.86
C THR A 37 -6.01 2.03 4.67
N VAL A 38 -6.41 1.41 3.57
CA VAL A 38 -5.64 1.35 2.32
C VAL A 38 -6.49 1.86 1.17
N VAL A 39 -5.85 2.61 0.27
CA VAL A 39 -6.43 3.07 -1.00
C VAL A 39 -5.39 2.83 -2.10
N VAL A 40 -5.83 2.40 -3.27
CA VAL A 40 -4.97 2.16 -4.42
C VAL A 40 -5.38 3.03 -5.58
N TYR A 41 -4.41 3.76 -6.11
CA TYR A 41 -4.56 4.56 -7.31
C TYR A 41 -3.79 3.95 -8.46
N ASP A 42 -4.41 3.82 -9.64
CA ASP A 42 -3.68 3.52 -10.87
C ASP A 42 -3.05 4.82 -11.38
N HIS A 43 -1.72 4.82 -11.50
CA HIS A 43 -0.95 5.99 -11.90
C HIS A 43 -1.20 6.41 -13.36
N HIS A 44 -1.69 5.51 -14.22
CA HIS A 44 -1.99 5.84 -15.62
C HIS A 44 -3.27 6.65 -15.74
N SER A 45 -4.29 6.27 -14.98
CA SER A 45 -5.63 6.89 -15.02
C SER A 45 -5.84 7.93 -13.92
N ASN A 46 -4.97 7.97 -12.89
CA ASN A 46 -5.17 8.69 -11.64
C ASN A 46 -6.51 8.36 -10.96
N ALA A 47 -7.04 7.15 -11.19
CA ALA A 47 -8.30 6.70 -10.63
C ALA A 47 -8.07 5.87 -9.36
N ASP A 48 -8.96 6.00 -8.39
CA ASP A 48 -9.08 5.06 -7.28
C ASP A 48 -9.60 3.73 -7.82
N VAL A 49 -8.78 2.69 -7.70
CA VAL A 49 -9.05 1.33 -8.17
C VAL A 49 -9.09 0.35 -6.99
N THR A 50 -9.21 0.84 -5.75
CA THR A 50 -9.13 0.03 -4.52
C THR A 50 -10.12 -1.14 -4.53
N ALA A 51 -11.31 -0.95 -5.08
CA ALA A 51 -12.32 -2.02 -5.18
C ALA A 51 -12.06 -3.00 -6.34
N ASN A 52 -11.25 -2.60 -7.32
CA ASN A 52 -10.93 -3.36 -8.52
C ASN A 52 -9.75 -4.30 -8.32
N VAL A 53 -8.74 -3.90 -7.53
CA VAL A 53 -7.48 -4.65 -7.33
C VAL A 53 -7.53 -5.64 -6.16
N GLY A 54 -8.71 -6.23 -5.94
CA GLY A 54 -9.10 -6.95 -4.72
C GLY A 54 -9.59 -5.98 -3.66
N ALA A 55 -10.67 -6.29 -2.95
CA ALA A 55 -11.25 -5.42 -1.92
C ALA A 55 -10.29 -5.25 -0.72
N LEU A 56 -9.32 -4.35 -0.88
CA LEU A 56 -8.18 -4.26 0.00
C LEU A 56 -8.60 -3.78 1.40
N THR A 57 -8.16 -4.55 2.38
CA THR A 57 -8.30 -4.23 3.79
C THR A 57 -6.92 -4.20 4.42
N ALA A 58 -6.80 -3.52 5.55
CA ALA A 58 -5.57 -3.44 6.31
C ALA A 58 -5.83 -3.85 7.76
N SER A 59 -4.84 -4.49 8.36
CA SER A 59 -4.84 -4.85 9.78
C SER A 59 -3.49 -4.52 10.39
N ALA A 60 -3.47 -4.16 11.67
CA ALA A 60 -2.26 -3.82 12.40
C ALA A 60 -2.02 -4.82 13.53
N ALA A 61 -0.80 -5.30 13.66
CA ALA A 61 -0.35 -6.11 14.77
C ALA A 61 1.09 -5.70 15.14
N ALA A 62 1.30 -5.31 16.40
CA ALA A 62 2.52 -4.60 16.81
C ALA A 62 2.80 -3.43 15.85
N ASP A 63 4.02 -3.28 15.36
CA ASP A 63 4.42 -2.21 14.43
C ASP A 63 4.31 -2.63 12.96
N VAL A 64 3.50 -3.64 12.63
CA VAL A 64 3.36 -4.14 11.26
C VAL A 64 1.92 -3.99 10.80
N ILE A 65 1.72 -3.25 9.72
CA ILE A 65 0.47 -3.20 8.98
C ILE A 65 0.53 -4.26 7.88
N THR A 66 -0.41 -5.20 7.89
CA THR A 66 -0.59 -6.21 6.85
C THR A 66 -1.79 -5.83 6.00
N LEU A 67 -1.56 -5.72 4.69
CA LEU A 67 -2.60 -5.54 3.69
C LEU A 67 -3.13 -6.90 3.27
N SER A 68 -4.43 -6.98 2.97
CA SER A 68 -4.96 -8.14 2.26
C SER A 68 -4.36 -8.24 0.87
N VAL A 69 -4.60 -9.37 0.21
CA VAL A 69 -4.05 -9.68 -1.11
C VAL A 69 -4.41 -8.60 -2.14
N LEU A 70 -3.39 -8.05 -2.78
CA LEU A 70 -3.48 -7.23 -3.98
C LEU A 70 -3.45 -8.16 -5.19
N LYS A 71 -4.38 -7.97 -6.12
CA LYS A 71 -4.56 -8.83 -7.30
C LYS A 71 -5.28 -8.11 -8.43
N ASP A 72 -5.57 -8.82 -9.52
CA ASP A 72 -6.31 -8.30 -10.68
C ASP A 72 -5.63 -7.05 -11.29
N LEU A 73 -4.29 -7.05 -11.28
CA LEU A 73 -3.48 -5.94 -11.79
C LEU A 73 -3.41 -6.01 -13.32
N THR A 74 -3.49 -4.85 -13.96
CA THR A 74 -3.36 -4.70 -15.40
C THR A 74 -1.89 -4.63 -15.79
N LYS A 75 -1.48 -5.52 -16.70
CA LYS A 75 -0.12 -5.49 -17.26
C LYS A 75 0.23 -4.14 -17.87
N GLY A 76 1.44 -3.66 -17.57
CA GLY A 76 1.96 -2.35 -17.95
C GLY A 76 1.55 -1.22 -17.00
N HIS A 77 0.64 -1.46 -16.04
CA HIS A 77 0.17 -0.43 -15.11
C HIS A 77 1.02 -0.36 -13.84
N TRP A 78 0.97 0.81 -13.21
CA TRP A 78 1.68 1.11 -11.98
C TRP A 78 0.65 1.57 -10.97
N TYR A 79 0.71 1.03 -9.77
CA TYR A 79 -0.28 1.23 -8.72
C TYR A 79 0.37 1.91 -7.53
N ARG A 80 -0.13 3.09 -7.16
CA ARG A 80 0.25 3.76 -5.91
C ARG A 80 -0.66 3.26 -4.80
N VAL A 81 -0.10 2.47 -3.89
CA VAL A 81 -0.79 1.95 -2.71
C VAL A 81 -0.53 2.88 -1.55
N GLU A 82 -1.56 3.58 -1.10
CA GLU A 82 -1.52 4.49 0.03
C GLU A 82 -2.09 3.81 1.27
N VAL A 83 -1.36 3.93 2.38
CA VAL A 83 -1.77 3.37 3.66
C VAL A 83 -1.78 4.47 4.70
N LYS A 84 -2.89 4.57 5.43
CA LYS A 84 -3.10 5.57 6.48
C LYS A 84 -3.47 4.85 7.77
N TRP A 85 -2.97 5.34 8.90
CA TRP A 85 -3.25 4.77 10.22
C TRP A 85 -3.24 5.84 11.32
N THR A 86 -3.70 5.46 12.50
CA THR A 86 -3.80 6.33 13.67
C THR A 86 -2.83 5.89 14.75
N VAL A 87 -2.16 6.85 15.39
CA VAL A 87 -1.44 6.67 16.66
C VAL A 87 -1.82 7.81 17.60
N GLY A 88 -2.52 7.48 18.69
CA GLY A 88 -3.13 8.50 19.57
C GLY A 88 -4.14 9.36 18.81
N SER A 89 -3.92 10.67 18.78
CA SER A 89 -4.73 11.62 18.00
C SER A 89 -4.13 11.99 16.63
N SER A 90 -2.98 11.42 16.28
CA SER A 90 -2.28 11.73 15.04
C SER A 90 -2.62 10.71 13.96
N ILE A 91 -2.83 11.21 12.74
CA ILE A 91 -3.00 10.41 11.54
C ILE A 91 -1.69 10.42 10.78
N TRP A 92 -1.20 9.24 10.43
CA TRP A 92 0.02 9.02 9.67
C TRP A 92 -0.33 8.37 8.33
N GLU A 93 0.49 8.65 7.32
CA GLU A 93 0.32 8.07 5.99
C GLU A 93 1.67 7.75 5.36
N CYS A 94 1.67 6.73 4.50
CA CYS A 94 2.76 6.43 3.59
C CYS A 94 2.20 5.86 2.28
N TYR A 95 3.07 5.74 1.27
CA TYR A 95 2.73 5.03 0.04
C TYR A 95 3.88 4.17 -0.46
N PHE A 96 3.56 3.19 -1.29
CA PHE A 96 4.51 2.45 -2.10
C PHE A 96 3.95 2.23 -3.50
N ILE A 97 4.83 1.93 -4.46
CA ILE A 97 4.44 1.65 -5.84
C ILE A 97 4.53 0.16 -6.09
N VAL A 98 3.51 -0.40 -6.75
CA VAL A 98 3.54 -1.76 -7.32
C VAL A 98 3.49 -1.65 -8.84
N LYS A 99 4.46 -2.22 -9.53
CA LYS A 99 4.55 -2.22 -10.99
C LYS A 99 4.14 -3.58 -11.52
N CYS A 100 3.22 -3.57 -12.49
CA CYS A 100 2.78 -4.77 -13.17
C CYS A 100 3.51 -4.92 -14.50
N ASP A 101 4.69 -5.55 -14.49
CA ASP A 101 5.56 -5.61 -15.68
C ASP A 101 5.31 -6.81 -16.60
N LEU A 102 4.67 -7.88 -16.12
CA LEU A 102 4.55 -9.14 -16.85
C LEU A 102 3.17 -9.77 -16.71
#